data_AF-A0A370H4G1-F1
#
_entry.id   AF-A0A370H4G1-F1
#
_cell.length_a   1.000
_cell.length_b   1.000
_cell.length_c   1.000
_cell.angle_alpha   90.00
_cell.angle_beta   90.00
_cell.angle_gamma   90.00
#
_symmetry.space_group_name_H-M   'P 1'
#
loop_
_entity.id
_entity.type
_entity.pdbx_description
1 polymer ?
#
loop_
_entity_poly.entity_id
_entity_poly.type
_entity_poly.pdbx_seq_one_letter_code
_entity_poly.pdbx_strand_id
1 'polypeptide(L)'
;MRLVALPGLAFAVAMGFTLVGSPVAAAARIPLTNSDGGRTIKADVGDTVEVRLTAYTDQGRRWVWDEPKHSGAGVLNRLRGATESNGNARAVFEVTGSGREDVTAQRICVKSAECPKTADGWKVTIRVD
;
A
#
# COMPACT_ATOMS: atom_id res chain seq x y z
N MET A 1 -75.29 -43.16 7.47
CA MET A 1 -75.27 -41.70 7.68
C MET A 1 -73.83 -41.31 8.04
N ARG A 2 -73.17 -40.59 7.13
CA ARG A 2 -71.93 -39.79 7.24
C ARG A 2 -70.61 -40.45 7.70
N LEU A 3 -69.78 -40.76 6.69
CA LEU A 3 -68.31 -40.67 6.75
C LEU A 3 -67.87 -39.23 7.06
N VAL A 4 -66.84 -39.04 7.88
CA VAL A 4 -66.10 -37.78 8.00
C VAL A 4 -64.61 -38.08 7.83
N ALA A 5 -64.05 -37.61 6.71
CA ALA A 5 -62.63 -37.57 6.42
C ALA A 5 -62.06 -36.21 6.85
N LEU A 6 -60.83 -36.18 7.34
CA LEU A 6 -60.06 -34.94 7.52
C LEU A 6 -58.69 -35.08 6.83
N PRO A 7 -58.23 -34.04 6.10
CA PRO A 7 -57.05 -34.10 5.24
C PRO A 7 -55.75 -33.88 6.02
N GLY A 8 -54.74 -34.69 5.70
CA GLY A 8 -53.38 -34.57 6.22
C GLY A 8 -52.64 -33.38 5.61
N LEU A 9 -52.01 -32.58 6.47
CA LEU A 9 -51.16 -31.43 6.16
C LEU A 9 -49.87 -31.88 5.44
N ALA A 10 -49.62 -31.31 4.25
CA ALA A 10 -48.36 -31.45 3.54
C ALA A 10 -47.36 -30.38 4.02
N PHE A 11 -46.23 -30.82 4.57
CA PHE A 11 -45.08 -29.95 4.85
C PHE A 11 -44.23 -29.80 3.58
N ALA A 12 -44.20 -28.61 2.99
CA ALA A 12 -43.28 -28.28 1.90
C ALA A 12 -41.94 -27.80 2.48
N VAL A 13 -40.87 -28.56 2.26
CA VAL A 13 -39.50 -28.19 2.65
C VAL A 13 -38.93 -27.26 1.59
N ALA A 14 -38.79 -25.97 1.91
CA ALA A 14 -38.09 -25.01 1.08
C ALA A 14 -36.57 -25.13 1.30
N MET A 15 -35.84 -25.66 0.32
CA MET A 15 -34.38 -25.62 0.28
C MET A 15 -33.94 -24.20 -0.12
N GLY A 16 -33.58 -23.37 0.85
CA GLY A 16 -32.93 -22.09 0.61
C GLY A 16 -31.50 -22.30 0.16
N PHE A 17 -31.19 -22.01 -1.10
CA PHE A 17 -29.80 -21.86 -1.56
C PHE A 17 -29.25 -20.54 -1.04
N THR A 18 -28.41 -20.58 -0.01
CA THR A 18 -27.58 -19.44 0.38
C THR A 18 -26.42 -19.33 -0.61
N LEU A 19 -26.46 -18.34 -1.49
CA LEU A 19 -25.31 -17.92 -2.27
C LEU A 19 -24.28 -17.32 -1.29
N VAL A 20 -23.26 -18.09 -0.93
CA VAL A 20 -22.11 -17.59 -0.18
C VAL A 20 -21.25 -16.80 -1.16
N GLY A 21 -21.57 -15.52 -1.33
CA GLY A 21 -20.67 -14.58 -2.01
C GLY A 21 -19.49 -14.28 -1.10
N SER A 22 -18.30 -14.76 -1.45
CA SER A 22 -17.07 -14.33 -0.77
C SER A 22 -16.94 -12.81 -0.88
N PRO A 23 -16.67 -12.08 0.22
CA PRO A 23 -16.42 -10.66 0.13
C PRO A 23 -15.17 -10.44 -0.74
N VAL A 24 -15.32 -9.73 -1.84
CA VAL A 24 -14.17 -9.19 -2.58
C VAL A 24 -13.56 -8.13 -1.65
N ALA A 25 -12.38 -8.41 -1.09
CA ALA A 25 -11.67 -7.46 -0.27
C ALA A 25 -11.36 -6.22 -1.10
N ALA A 26 -11.71 -5.04 -0.59
CA ALA A 26 -11.38 -3.78 -1.26
C ALA A 26 -9.86 -3.55 -1.20
N ALA A 27 -9.28 -3.07 -2.30
CA ALA A 27 -7.89 -2.66 -2.36
C ALA A 27 -7.53 -1.71 -1.21
N ALA A 28 -6.48 -2.05 -0.46
CA ALA A 28 -6.02 -1.26 0.65
C ALA A 28 -5.13 -0.09 0.21
N ARG A 29 -5.03 0.93 1.05
CA ARG A 29 -4.03 1.98 0.93
C ARG A 29 -2.98 1.81 2.03
N ILE A 30 -1.73 1.74 1.63
CA ILE A 30 -0.58 1.53 2.50
C ILE A 30 0.24 2.82 2.57
N PRO A 31 0.07 3.65 3.61
CA PRO A 31 0.84 4.87 3.77
C PRO A 31 2.25 4.54 4.29
N LEU A 32 3.26 5.13 3.65
CA LEU A 32 4.67 5.03 4.05
C LEU A 32 5.26 6.43 4.29
N THR A 33 6.07 6.54 5.33
CA THR A 33 6.66 7.80 5.79
C THR A 33 8.16 7.68 6.02
N ASN A 34 8.81 8.78 6.44
CA ASN A 34 10.23 8.78 6.82
C ASN A 34 10.59 7.64 7.79
N SER A 35 9.71 7.34 8.77
CA SER A 35 9.97 6.34 9.81
C SER A 35 9.92 4.90 9.32
N ASP A 36 9.42 4.66 8.11
CA ASP A 36 9.32 3.32 7.55
C ASP A 36 10.60 2.86 6.84
N GLY A 37 11.62 3.72 6.76
CA GLY A 37 12.91 3.37 6.20
C GLY A 37 13.53 2.14 6.86
N GLY A 38 13.95 1.17 6.04
CA GLY A 38 14.50 -0.12 6.44
C GLY A 38 13.47 -1.23 6.64
N ARG A 39 12.16 -0.93 6.54
CA ARG A 39 11.10 -1.93 6.76
C ARG A 39 10.80 -2.78 5.52
N THR A 40 10.26 -3.96 5.76
CA THR A 40 9.56 -4.78 4.76
C THR A 40 8.05 -4.69 5.02
N ILE A 41 7.28 -4.39 3.99
CA ILE A 41 5.84 -4.19 4.04
C ILE A 41 5.17 -5.26 3.19
N LYS A 42 4.17 -5.92 3.76
CA LYS A 42 3.31 -6.83 3.02
C LYS A 42 2.22 -6.05 2.31
N ALA A 43 1.92 -6.42 1.07
CA ALA A 43 0.84 -5.86 0.28
C ALA A 43 0.22 -6.96 -0.59
N ASP A 44 -1.02 -6.74 -1.01
CA ASP A 44 -1.73 -7.62 -1.93
C ASP A 44 -1.84 -6.96 -3.32
N VAL A 45 -2.01 -7.78 -4.36
CA VAL A 45 -2.27 -7.25 -5.71
C VAL A 45 -3.55 -6.43 -5.71
N GLY A 46 -3.47 -5.23 -6.28
CA GLY A 46 -4.54 -4.23 -6.27
C GLY A 46 -4.35 -3.15 -5.19
N ASP A 47 -3.50 -3.36 -4.18
CA ASP A 47 -3.21 -2.35 -3.18
C ASP A 47 -2.53 -1.12 -3.78
N THR A 48 -2.68 0.02 -3.10
CA THR A 48 -1.97 1.25 -3.42
C THR A 48 -0.98 1.60 -2.31
N VAL A 49 0.29 1.70 -2.67
CA VAL A 49 1.36 2.18 -1.79
C VAL A 49 1.51 3.69 -1.96
N GLU A 50 1.32 4.46 -0.88
CA GLU A 50 1.41 5.92 -0.87
C GLU A 50 2.59 6.36 -0.02
N VAL A 51 3.64 6.88 -0.67
CA VAL A 51 4.85 7.35 0.00
C VAL A 51 4.76 8.86 0.22
N ARG A 52 5.01 9.31 1.45
CA ARG A 52 5.09 10.71 1.85
C ARG A 52 6.34 10.95 2.69
N LEU A 53 7.36 11.54 2.08
CA LEU A 53 8.61 11.89 2.75
C LEU A 53 8.65 13.39 3.05
N THR A 54 8.77 13.73 4.32
CA THR A 54 8.82 15.12 4.79
C THR A 54 10.26 15.58 4.97
N ALA A 55 10.60 16.73 4.38
CA ALA A 55 11.86 17.42 4.64
C ALA A 55 11.97 17.78 6.12
N TYR A 56 13.17 17.74 6.65
CA TYR A 56 13.40 18.00 8.07
C TYR A 56 14.74 18.67 8.32
N THR A 57 14.92 19.19 9.53
CA THR A 57 16.18 19.75 9.99
C THR A 57 16.73 18.86 11.08
N ASP A 58 17.99 18.45 10.94
CA ASP A 58 18.70 17.67 11.95
C ASP A 58 20.11 18.21 12.14
N GLN A 59 20.50 18.44 13.40
CA GLN A 59 21.77 19.06 13.78
C GLN A 59 22.08 20.34 12.98
N GLY A 60 21.08 21.23 12.81
CA GLY A 60 21.22 22.47 12.05
C GLY A 60 21.21 22.33 10.52
N ARG A 61 21.26 21.09 10.00
CA ARG A 61 21.28 20.81 8.56
C ARG A 61 19.88 20.53 8.05
N ARG A 62 19.52 21.16 6.93
CA ARG A 62 18.26 20.90 6.24
C ARG A 62 18.44 19.71 5.31
N TRP A 63 17.55 18.75 5.44
CA TRP A 63 17.45 17.55 4.63
C TRP A 63 16.17 17.58 3.79
N VAL A 64 16.33 17.37 2.49
CA VAL A 64 15.24 17.25 1.52
C VAL A 64 15.29 15.87 0.86
N TRP A 65 14.22 15.50 0.17
CA TRP A 65 14.08 14.21 -0.48
C TRP A 65 13.98 14.37 -1.99
N ASP A 66 14.61 13.47 -2.73
CA ASP A 66 14.24 13.26 -4.12
C ASP A 66 12.95 12.45 -4.21
N GLU A 67 12.41 12.37 -5.43
CA GLU A 67 11.19 11.60 -5.67
C GLU A 67 11.42 10.10 -5.41
N PRO A 68 10.53 9.43 -4.64
CA PRO A 68 10.60 7.99 -4.45
C PRO A 68 10.46 7.20 -5.76
N LYS A 69 11.27 6.16 -5.91
CA LYS A 69 11.34 5.28 -7.09
C LYS A 69 11.28 3.82 -6.70
N HIS A 70 10.65 2.99 -7.53
CA HIS A 70 10.68 1.53 -7.38
C HIS A 70 11.80 0.91 -8.22
N SER A 71 12.27 -0.30 -7.88
CA SER A 71 13.42 -0.94 -8.53
C SER A 71 13.16 -1.50 -9.93
N GLY A 72 11.90 -1.55 -10.39
CA GLY A 72 11.50 -2.00 -11.73
C GLY A 72 11.29 -3.52 -11.87
N ALA A 73 10.97 -4.22 -10.78
CA ALA A 73 10.85 -5.69 -10.77
C ALA A 73 9.49 -6.22 -11.28
N GLY A 74 8.56 -5.32 -11.64
CA GLY A 74 7.22 -5.68 -12.15
C GLY A 74 6.17 -5.96 -11.06
N VAL A 75 6.50 -5.71 -9.79
CA VAL A 75 5.55 -5.81 -8.65
C VAL A 75 4.77 -4.51 -8.52
N LEU A 76 5.42 -3.37 -8.75
CA LEU A 76 4.85 -2.03 -8.62
C LEU A 76 4.76 -1.31 -9.98
N ASN A 77 3.62 -0.65 -10.18
CA ASN A 77 3.43 0.31 -11.26
C ASN A 77 3.34 1.74 -10.67
N ARG A 78 4.18 2.66 -11.15
CA ARG A 78 4.14 4.06 -10.70
C ARG A 78 2.95 4.79 -11.32
N LEU A 79 2.05 5.28 -10.47
CA LEU A 79 0.93 6.11 -10.89
C LEU A 79 1.30 7.60 -10.96
N ARG A 80 2.02 8.09 -9.95
CA ARG A 80 2.47 9.50 -9.86
C ARG A 80 3.59 9.68 -8.86
N GLY A 81 4.35 10.75 -9.00
CA GLY A 81 5.38 11.16 -8.05
C GLY A 81 5.79 12.62 -8.27
N ALA A 82 6.35 13.23 -7.22
CA ALA A 82 6.96 14.56 -7.30
C ALA A 82 7.88 14.84 -6.10
N THR A 83 8.87 15.70 -6.31
CA THR A 83 9.49 16.51 -5.24
C THR A 83 8.77 17.86 -5.18
N GLU A 84 8.42 18.30 -3.97
CA GLU A 84 7.76 19.57 -3.71
C GLU A 84 8.80 20.69 -3.51
N SER A 85 8.40 21.95 -3.74
CA SER A 85 9.30 23.11 -3.59
C SER A 85 9.84 23.31 -2.17
N ASN A 86 9.16 22.77 -1.16
CA ASN A 86 9.63 22.75 0.23
C ASN A 86 10.67 21.63 0.49
N GLY A 87 10.98 20.78 -0.49
CA GLY A 87 11.91 19.66 -0.36
C GLY A 87 11.29 18.36 0.17
N ASN A 88 9.97 18.31 0.38
CA ASN A 88 9.25 17.06 0.58
C ASN A 88 9.24 16.25 -0.72
N ALA A 89 8.95 14.97 -0.63
CA ALA A 89 8.73 14.14 -1.79
C ALA A 89 7.58 13.16 -1.57
N ARG A 90 6.92 12.78 -2.66
CA ARG A 90 5.79 11.86 -2.63
C ARG A 90 5.75 11.00 -3.88
N ALA A 91 5.21 9.80 -3.73
CA ALA A 91 4.90 8.92 -4.85
C ALA A 91 3.72 8.01 -4.51
N VAL A 92 3.02 7.56 -5.55
CA VAL A 92 1.94 6.57 -5.45
C VAL A 92 2.21 5.45 -6.44
N PHE A 93 2.19 4.23 -5.92
CA PHE A 93 2.39 3.00 -6.68
C PHE A 93 1.18 2.10 -6.52
N GLU A 94 0.79 1.44 -7.60
CA GLU A 94 -0.17 0.34 -7.61
C GLU A 94 0.59 -0.98 -7.55
N VAL A 95 0.12 -1.92 -6.73
CA VAL A 95 0.67 -3.27 -6.68
C VAL A 95 0.03 -4.12 -7.77
N THR A 96 0.81 -4.50 -8.78
CA THR A 96 0.30 -5.15 -10.00
C THR A 96 0.78 -6.60 -10.16
N GLY A 97 1.79 -7.03 -9.41
CA GLY A 97 2.37 -8.37 -9.52
C GLY A 97 2.79 -8.93 -8.16
N SER A 98 3.09 -10.22 -8.13
CA SER A 98 3.63 -10.89 -6.94
C SER A 98 5.17 -10.82 -6.91
N GLY A 99 5.75 -10.96 -5.73
CA GLY A 99 7.20 -10.96 -5.52
C GLY A 99 7.70 -9.87 -4.58
N ARG A 100 8.93 -9.42 -4.81
CA ARG A 100 9.62 -8.46 -3.94
C ARG A 100 10.16 -7.30 -4.77
N GLU A 101 9.89 -6.08 -4.32
CA GLU A 101 10.35 -4.86 -4.99
C GLU A 101 10.72 -3.79 -3.96
N ASP A 102 11.82 -3.09 -4.18
CA ASP A 102 12.26 -2.02 -3.28
C ASP A 102 11.72 -0.66 -3.78
N VAL A 103 11.24 0.16 -2.86
CA VAL A 103 10.98 1.59 -3.06
C VAL A 103 12.05 2.38 -2.34
N THR A 104 12.71 3.29 -3.05
CA THR A 104 13.87 4.03 -2.56
C THR A 104 13.71 5.52 -2.78
N ALA A 105 14.33 6.33 -1.93
CA ALA A 105 14.50 7.77 -2.10
C ALA A 105 15.83 8.20 -1.47
N GLN A 106 16.50 9.17 -2.06
CA GLN A 106 17.73 9.77 -1.57
C GLN A 106 17.43 10.98 -0.69
N ARG A 107 18.16 11.08 0.41
CA ARG A 107 18.15 12.25 1.26
C ARG A 107 19.27 13.20 0.83
N ILE A 108 18.94 14.46 0.56
CA ILE A 108 19.87 15.47 0.07
C ILE A 108 20.03 16.53 1.16
N CYS A 109 21.27 16.80 1.57
CA CYS A 109 21.55 17.90 2.48
C CYS A 109 21.66 19.21 1.68
N VAL A 110 20.92 20.23 2.10
CA VAL A 110 20.89 21.55 1.45
C VAL A 110 21.39 22.61 2.44
N LYS A 111 22.72 22.76 2.53
CA LYS A 111 23.51 23.88 3.10
C LYS A 111 25.00 23.49 3.13
N SER A 112 25.77 24.00 2.19
CA SER A 112 26.94 23.34 1.58
C SER A 112 28.20 23.12 2.43
N ALA A 113 28.40 23.82 3.54
CA ALA A 113 29.63 23.66 4.34
C ALA A 113 29.58 22.46 5.31
N GLU A 114 28.40 22.08 5.77
CA GLU A 114 28.20 21.10 6.85
C GLU A 114 27.56 19.79 6.37
N CYS A 115 27.30 19.69 5.06
CA CYS A 115 26.71 18.50 4.48
C CYS A 115 27.73 17.35 4.45
N PRO A 116 27.36 16.16 4.94
CA PRO A 116 28.23 15.00 4.86
C PRO A 116 28.43 14.59 3.39
N LYS A 117 29.57 13.96 3.09
CA LYS A 117 29.87 13.40 1.77
C LYS A 117 28.95 12.24 1.38
N THR A 118 28.29 11.64 2.36
CA THR A 118 27.39 10.49 2.18
C THR A 118 26.15 10.73 3.03
N ALA A 119 24.98 10.53 2.44
CA ALA A 119 23.70 10.57 3.14
C ALA A 119 23.02 9.23 2.96
N ASP A 120 22.58 8.63 4.07
CA ASP A 120 21.79 7.41 4.01
C ASP A 120 20.47 7.69 3.29
N GLY A 121 20.14 6.81 2.35
CA GLY A 121 18.86 6.83 1.65
C GLY A 121 17.74 6.23 2.51
N TRP A 122 16.51 6.49 2.09
CA TRP A 122 15.33 5.80 2.56
C TRP A 122 15.05 4.62 1.61
N LYS A 123 14.73 3.46 2.19
CA LYS A 123 14.37 2.26 1.43
C LYS A 123 13.30 1.47 2.16
N VAL A 124 12.27 1.02 1.45
CA VAL A 124 11.30 0.04 1.93
C VAL A 124 11.26 -1.12 0.93
N THR A 125 11.18 -2.34 1.44
CA THR A 125 10.88 -3.50 0.62
C THR A 125 9.37 -3.74 0.63
N ILE A 126 8.73 -3.79 -0.53
CA ILE A 126 7.37 -4.32 -0.69
C ILE A 126 7.46 -5.82 -1.01
N ARG A 127 6.66 -6.62 -0.31
CA ARG A 127 6.52 -8.05 -0.52
C ARG A 127 5.06 -8.39 -0.77
N VAL A 128 4.82 -9.13 -1.84
CA VAL A 128 3.52 -9.61 -2.28
C VAL A 128 3.64 -11.12 -2.43
N ASP A 129 2.84 -11.86 -1.67
CA ASP A 129 2.84 -13.33 -1.67
C ASP A 129 1.86 -13.90 -2.72
#